data_AF-A0A1V5G8E6-F1
#
_entry.id   AF-A0A1V5G8E6-F1
#
_cell.length_a   1.000
_cell.length_b   1.000
_cell.length_c   1.000
_cell.angle_alpha   90.00
_cell.angle_beta   90.00
_cell.angle_gamma   90.00
#
_symmetry.space_group_name_H-M   'P 1'
#
loop_
_entity.id
_entity.type
_entity.pdbx_description
1 polymer ?
#
loop_
_entity_poly.entity_id
_entity_poly.type
_entity_poly.pdbx_seq_one_letter_code
_entity_poly.pdbx_strand_id
1 'polypeptide(L)'
;MSVGIVETGKTVSAISEGVGNPVFIVGSATGKDGIHGATFASGDLHDDSHEDLPAVQVGDPFQEKLLLEATLEVIATGGVVGMQDMGAAGIICSTAEMSAKGEVGMRIDLEKVPTRQKDMKTWELLLSESQERMLLVAEKGKEEIVQSVFEKWDLPCAVIGEVTDDGLLNFYMHGNLEASIPAYELVLGGGAPQYERAYKEPKYFEQINKYNPASITVPENLKEIAEKIIQLPTIASKRWIYHQYDSMVGTGNTSTNAPTAATVVKVKGTPKGIAITTDCNSRYVYADPYKGTMMAVAEAARNIVCCGGKPLGVTNCLNFGNPYDPEVYYQFVHAIKGMGEACRKFDTPVTGGNVSFYNQNPDGPVFPTPTIGMVGLLDDINNKMTLHFKEAGDVIFVLGEITNDMASSQYLSQIQQINHSPAPHFNLNDEFALQEKTTELIANKLVRSVQDVSEGGLFISLCESGFTNELGFSISTNYAIRKDAFLFGEGQSRIIVSVNIDLVKDFEKMLNGFPAEKIGIVTSGEVKIDGDYWGNIEIWKEKYDTALENYLSKEEAGAALSSL
;
A
#
# COMPACT_ATOMS: atom_id res chain seq x y z
N MET A 1 4.89 -1.44 -1.18
CA MET A 1 4.38 -2.76 -1.59
C MET A 1 5.11 -3.19 -2.85
N SER A 2 5.52 -4.45 -2.96
CA SER A 2 6.08 -5.05 -4.19
C SER A 2 5.27 -6.30 -4.54
N VAL A 3 5.06 -6.55 -5.83
CA VAL A 3 4.29 -7.70 -6.34
C VAL A 3 5.13 -8.45 -7.36
N GLY A 4 5.51 -9.68 -7.00
CA GLY A 4 6.20 -10.63 -7.88
C GLY A 4 5.25 -11.71 -8.39
N ILE A 5 5.50 -12.19 -9.62
CA ILE A 5 4.78 -13.33 -10.20
C ILE A 5 5.77 -14.50 -10.28
N VAL A 6 5.40 -15.62 -9.69
CA VAL A 6 6.16 -16.87 -9.74
C VAL A 6 5.23 -18.02 -10.10
N GLU A 7 5.73 -19.01 -10.84
CA GLU A 7 4.97 -20.22 -11.12
C GLU A 7 4.79 -21.05 -9.84
N THR A 8 3.61 -21.63 -9.66
CA THR A 8 3.32 -22.51 -8.53
C THR A 8 4.32 -23.65 -8.45
N GLY A 9 4.90 -23.86 -7.26
CA GLY A 9 5.93 -24.88 -7.03
C GLY A 9 7.36 -24.45 -7.33
N LYS A 10 7.59 -23.23 -7.86
CA LYS A 10 8.92 -22.63 -8.04
C LYS A 10 9.29 -21.63 -6.94
N THR A 11 8.70 -21.78 -5.76
CA THR A 11 8.98 -20.97 -4.58
C THR A 11 9.98 -21.68 -3.66
N VAL A 12 10.85 -20.93 -3.00
CA VAL A 12 11.71 -21.43 -1.92
C VAL A 12 11.19 -20.90 -0.58
N SER A 13 11.30 -21.72 0.46
CA SER A 13 10.95 -21.30 1.83
C SER A 13 12.17 -20.81 2.59
N ALA A 14 11.96 -19.82 3.45
CA ALA A 14 12.94 -19.41 4.46
C ALA A 14 13.00 -20.42 5.61
N ILE A 15 13.65 -21.57 5.37
CA ILE A 15 13.80 -22.67 6.33
C ILE A 15 15.19 -23.27 6.20
N SER A 16 15.72 -23.83 7.28
CA SER A 16 16.92 -24.66 7.25
C SER A 16 16.59 -26.08 7.70
N GLU A 17 17.03 -27.08 6.96
CA GLU A 17 16.86 -28.49 7.30
C GLU A 17 18.08 -29.29 6.85
N GLY A 18 18.20 -30.53 7.34
CA GLY A 18 19.23 -31.48 6.96
C GLY A 18 20.58 -31.20 7.64
N VAL A 19 20.87 -31.95 8.70
CA VAL A 19 22.10 -31.82 9.48
C VAL A 19 23.33 -31.96 8.59
N GLY A 20 24.26 -31.01 8.71
CA GLY A 20 25.48 -30.93 7.91
C GLY A 20 25.26 -30.38 6.50
N ASN A 21 24.06 -29.87 6.17
CA ASN A 21 23.86 -29.08 4.96
C ASN A 21 24.64 -27.75 5.10
N PRO A 22 25.39 -27.35 4.06
CA PRO A 22 26.16 -26.12 4.07
C PRO A 22 25.29 -24.87 4.03
N VAL A 23 25.68 -23.88 4.84
CA VAL A 23 25.09 -22.54 4.90
C VAL A 23 25.98 -21.60 4.10
N PHE A 24 25.37 -20.90 3.15
CA PHE A 24 25.97 -19.93 2.26
C PHE A 24 25.49 -18.52 2.57
N ILE A 25 26.39 -17.56 2.39
CA ILE A 25 26.02 -16.15 2.19
C ILE A 25 26.34 -15.78 0.74
N VAL A 26 25.39 -15.10 0.09
CA VAL A 26 25.51 -14.70 -1.32
C VAL A 26 25.11 -13.24 -1.51
N GLY A 27 25.71 -12.59 -2.50
CA GLY A 27 25.48 -11.16 -2.80
C GLY A 27 26.58 -10.25 -2.25
N SER A 28 26.22 -9.01 -1.91
CA SER A 28 27.14 -7.96 -1.48
C SER A 28 28.02 -8.35 -0.28
N ALA A 29 29.24 -7.82 -0.22
CA ALA A 29 30.12 -7.99 0.94
C ALA A 29 29.61 -7.20 2.17
N THR A 30 29.75 -7.80 3.34
CA THR A 30 29.29 -7.23 4.63
C THR A 30 30.17 -6.05 5.05
N GLY A 31 29.55 -4.97 5.50
CA GLY A 31 30.24 -3.82 6.10
C GLY A 31 29.46 -3.23 7.28
N LYS A 32 29.94 -2.11 7.84
CA LYS A 32 29.32 -1.45 9.00
C LYS A 32 28.12 -0.57 8.62
N ASP A 33 27.17 -1.09 7.84
CA ASP A 33 25.94 -0.36 7.47
C ASP A 33 24.82 -0.62 8.47
N GLY A 34 24.04 0.42 8.75
CA GLY A 34 22.76 0.28 9.44
C GLY A 34 22.84 -0.41 10.80
N ILE A 35 24.03 -0.52 11.40
CA ILE A 35 24.17 -1.11 12.73
C ILE A 35 23.44 -0.18 13.71
N HIS A 36 22.48 -0.73 14.45
CA HIS A 36 21.48 0.00 15.27
C HIS A 36 20.32 0.67 14.50
N GLY A 37 20.18 0.44 13.19
CA GLY A 37 19.07 0.97 12.39
C GLY A 37 17.70 0.55 12.94
N ALA A 38 17.51 -0.74 13.23
CA ALA A 38 16.29 -1.22 13.87
C ALA A 38 16.02 -0.62 15.27
N THR A 39 17.07 -0.38 16.07
CA THR A 39 16.96 0.25 17.39
C THR A 39 16.56 1.72 17.26
N PHE A 40 17.16 2.44 16.31
CA PHE A 40 16.82 3.82 15.99
C PHE A 40 15.36 3.94 15.53
N ALA A 41 14.91 3.06 14.64
CA ALA A 41 13.52 3.00 14.17
C ALA A 41 12.51 2.59 15.26
N SER A 42 12.98 2.16 16.44
CA SER A 42 12.15 1.73 17.57
C SER A 42 12.15 2.74 18.73
N GLY A 43 12.67 3.95 18.52
CA GLY A 43 12.66 5.06 19.48
C GLY A 43 11.85 6.27 18.99
N ASP A 44 11.46 7.15 19.91
CA ASP A 44 10.85 8.42 19.55
C ASP A 44 11.90 9.36 18.91
N LEU A 45 11.51 10.12 17.89
CA LEU A 45 12.39 11.09 17.25
C LEU A 45 12.52 12.36 18.12
N HIS A 46 13.76 12.80 18.36
CA HIS A 46 14.11 14.02 19.10
C HIS A 46 15.05 14.90 18.27
N ASP A 47 15.21 16.17 18.63
CA ASP A 47 16.04 17.13 17.89
C ASP A 47 17.52 16.67 17.74
N ASP A 48 18.02 15.89 18.70
CA ASP A 48 19.38 15.35 18.69
C ASP A 48 19.52 14.02 17.90
N SER A 49 18.40 13.41 17.44
CA SER A 49 18.41 12.13 16.70
C SER A 49 19.13 12.18 15.36
N HIS A 50 19.49 13.38 14.87
CA HIS A 50 20.34 13.55 13.69
C HIS A 50 21.79 13.09 13.90
N GLU A 51 22.28 13.07 15.14
CA GLU A 51 23.64 12.60 15.46
C GLU A 51 23.74 11.06 15.50
N ASP A 52 22.60 10.37 15.62
CA ASP A 52 22.48 8.90 15.72
C ASP A 52 22.31 8.21 14.36
N LEU A 53 22.36 8.95 13.24
CA LEU A 53 22.23 8.37 11.90
C LEU A 53 23.30 7.28 11.70
N PRO A 54 22.92 5.99 11.61
CA PRO A 54 23.85 4.94 11.25
C PRO A 54 24.48 5.25 9.89
N ALA A 55 25.64 4.66 9.61
CA ALA A 55 26.24 4.76 8.27
C ALA A 55 25.15 4.52 7.20
N VAL A 56 24.93 5.55 6.38
CA VAL A 56 23.84 5.63 5.40
C VAL A 56 23.77 4.33 4.62
N GLN A 57 22.62 3.65 4.68
CA GLN A 57 22.34 2.50 3.82
C GLN A 57 22.31 3.00 2.38
N VAL A 58 23.26 2.56 1.57
CA VAL A 58 23.30 2.83 0.14
C VAL A 58 22.99 1.52 -0.56
N GLY A 59 21.80 1.44 -1.17
CA GLY A 59 21.44 0.29 -2.00
C GLY A 59 22.19 0.31 -3.33
N ASP A 60 22.48 -0.88 -3.85
CA ASP A 60 23.05 -1.10 -5.18
C ASP A 60 22.03 -1.85 -6.06
N PRO A 61 21.17 -1.15 -6.81
CA PRO A 61 20.13 -1.78 -7.62
C PRO A 61 20.69 -2.64 -8.76
N PHE A 62 21.96 -2.45 -9.15
CA PHE A 62 22.59 -3.30 -10.16
C PHE A 62 22.96 -4.66 -9.57
N GLN A 63 23.53 -4.67 -8.36
CA GLN A 63 23.76 -5.93 -7.64
C GLN A 63 22.44 -6.61 -7.25
N GLU A 64 21.43 -5.85 -6.81
CA GLU A 64 20.11 -6.42 -6.51
C GLU A 64 19.54 -7.15 -7.74
N LYS A 65 19.70 -6.57 -8.94
CA LYS A 65 19.24 -7.21 -10.17
C LYS A 65 19.97 -8.51 -10.48
N LEU A 66 21.30 -8.55 -10.32
CA LEU A 66 22.09 -9.76 -10.50
C LEU A 66 21.69 -10.82 -9.48
N LEU A 67 21.53 -10.43 -8.21
CA LEU A 67 21.15 -11.30 -7.11
C LEU A 67 19.77 -11.91 -7.33
N LEU A 68 18.80 -11.13 -7.83
CA LEU A 68 17.47 -11.61 -8.18
C LEU A 68 17.52 -12.69 -9.26
N GLU A 69 18.26 -12.45 -10.35
CA GLU A 69 18.36 -13.43 -11.45
C GLU A 69 19.11 -14.70 -11.01
N ALA A 70 20.21 -14.54 -10.27
CA ALA A 70 20.96 -15.67 -9.71
C ALA A 70 20.13 -16.49 -8.73
N THR A 71 19.31 -15.84 -7.91
CA THR A 71 18.40 -16.50 -6.96
C THR A 71 17.36 -17.35 -7.69
N LEU A 72 16.72 -16.79 -8.71
CA LEU A 72 15.74 -17.54 -9.53
C LEU A 72 16.39 -18.73 -10.26
N GLU A 73 17.61 -18.55 -10.78
CA GLU A 73 18.36 -19.61 -11.45
C GLU A 73 18.79 -20.72 -10.48
N VAL A 74 19.33 -20.38 -9.30
CA VAL A 74 19.81 -21.38 -8.35
C VAL A 74 18.68 -22.21 -7.77
N ILE A 75 17.50 -21.62 -7.52
CA ILE A 75 16.30 -22.36 -7.08
C ILE A 75 15.92 -23.42 -8.11
N ALA A 76 15.99 -23.10 -9.41
CA ALA A 76 15.65 -24.03 -10.48
C ALA A 76 16.61 -25.24 -10.60
N THR A 77 17.80 -25.17 -10.01
CA THR A 77 18.74 -26.31 -9.98
C THR A 77 18.29 -27.45 -9.06
N GLY A 78 17.39 -27.17 -8.11
CA GLY A 78 17.02 -28.10 -7.06
C GLY A 78 18.15 -28.36 -6.05
N GLY A 79 19.16 -27.48 -5.98
CA GLY A 79 20.25 -27.54 -5.00
C GLY A 79 19.99 -26.76 -3.70
N VAL A 80 18.91 -25.97 -3.66
CA VAL A 80 18.57 -25.11 -2.52
C VAL A 80 17.53 -25.81 -1.62
N VAL A 81 17.84 -25.91 -0.33
CA VAL A 81 16.92 -26.40 0.71
C VAL A 81 16.04 -25.25 1.20
N GLY A 82 16.64 -24.09 1.45
CA GLY A 82 15.92 -22.89 1.82
C GLY A 82 16.76 -21.64 1.65
N MET A 83 16.10 -20.48 1.66
CA MET A 83 16.73 -19.20 1.41
C MET A 83 15.97 -18.07 2.11
N GLN A 84 16.69 -17.09 2.65
CA GLN A 84 16.13 -15.94 3.35
C GLN A 84 16.87 -14.66 2.94
N ASP A 85 16.14 -13.56 2.78
CA ASP A 85 16.73 -12.24 2.57
C ASP A 85 17.34 -11.69 3.86
N MET A 86 18.38 -10.87 3.71
CA MET A 86 19.08 -10.30 4.86
C MET A 86 18.78 -8.81 4.99
N GLY A 87 17.81 -8.49 5.86
CA GLY A 87 17.43 -7.12 6.20
C GLY A 87 17.92 -6.69 7.59
N ALA A 88 16.97 -6.21 8.41
CA ALA A 88 17.23 -5.75 9.77
C ALA A 88 17.89 -6.84 10.63
N ALA A 89 18.91 -6.45 11.39
CA ALA A 89 19.75 -7.37 12.17
C ALA A 89 20.42 -8.51 11.36
N GLY A 90 20.52 -8.38 10.03
CA GLY A 90 21.46 -9.12 9.18
C GLY A 90 21.56 -10.64 9.40
N ILE A 91 22.78 -11.11 9.66
CA ILE A 91 23.12 -12.54 9.79
C ILE A 91 22.37 -13.16 10.97
N ILE A 92 22.31 -12.48 12.12
CA ILE A 92 21.70 -13.08 13.31
C ILE A 92 20.20 -13.30 13.12
N CYS A 93 19.50 -12.36 12.49
CA CYS A 93 18.08 -12.49 12.19
C CYS A 93 17.83 -13.65 11.21
N SER A 94 18.52 -13.63 10.07
CA SER A 94 18.33 -14.61 9.00
C SER A 94 18.62 -16.04 9.47
N THR A 95 19.70 -16.22 10.24
CA THR A 95 20.05 -17.54 10.80
C THR A 95 19.03 -18.00 11.85
N ALA A 96 18.55 -17.10 12.71
CA ALA A 96 17.54 -17.42 13.72
C ALA A 96 16.19 -17.82 13.11
N GLU A 97 15.67 -17.04 12.17
CA GLU A 97 14.37 -17.30 11.52
C GLU A 97 14.36 -18.62 10.77
N MET A 98 15.38 -18.88 9.96
CA MET A 98 15.50 -20.14 9.21
C MET A 98 15.62 -21.35 10.16
N SER A 99 16.46 -21.22 11.20
CA SER A 99 16.70 -22.28 12.19
C SER A 99 15.48 -22.59 13.03
N ALA A 100 14.79 -21.56 13.53
CA ALA A 100 13.59 -21.74 14.34
C ALA A 100 12.45 -22.39 13.56
N LYS A 101 12.28 -22.04 12.28
CA LYS A 101 11.27 -22.67 11.41
C LYS A 101 11.59 -24.12 11.08
N GLY A 102 12.88 -24.46 10.99
CA GLY A 102 13.35 -25.82 10.72
C GLY A 102 13.56 -26.69 11.95
N GLU A 103 13.39 -26.14 13.16
CA GLU A 103 13.69 -26.81 14.44
C GLU A 103 15.13 -27.37 14.50
N VAL A 104 16.08 -26.62 13.94
CA VAL A 104 17.51 -26.97 13.85
C VAL A 104 18.40 -25.87 14.44
N GLY A 105 19.69 -26.14 14.57
CA GLY A 105 20.71 -25.13 14.87
C GLY A 105 21.55 -24.79 13.65
N MET A 106 22.50 -23.86 13.82
CA MET A 106 23.52 -23.55 12.83
C MET A 106 24.87 -23.28 13.50
N ARG A 107 25.93 -23.75 12.86
CA ARG A 107 27.31 -23.40 13.19
C ARG A 107 27.86 -22.47 12.12
N ILE A 108 28.15 -21.22 12.46
CA ILE A 108 28.61 -20.18 11.52
C ILE A 108 30.05 -19.73 11.85
N ASP A 109 30.93 -19.76 10.86
CA ASP A 109 32.29 -19.20 10.88
C ASP A 109 32.28 -17.78 10.31
N LEU A 110 32.36 -16.79 11.17
CA LEU A 110 32.30 -15.38 10.79
C LEU A 110 33.51 -14.93 9.99
N GLU A 111 34.68 -15.56 10.12
CA GLU A 111 35.85 -15.23 9.29
C GLU A 111 35.68 -15.58 7.81
N LYS A 112 34.69 -16.40 7.46
CA LYS A 112 34.37 -16.77 6.07
C LYS A 112 33.37 -15.83 5.42
N VAL A 113 32.73 -14.95 6.21
CA VAL A 113 31.79 -13.96 5.69
C VAL A 113 32.58 -12.95 4.84
N PRO A 114 32.18 -12.71 3.57
CA PRO A 114 32.80 -11.69 2.75
C PRO A 114 32.64 -10.30 3.40
N THR A 115 33.75 -9.58 3.60
CA THR A 115 33.75 -8.26 4.23
C THR A 115 34.36 -7.20 3.32
N ARG A 116 33.77 -6.00 3.27
CA ARG A 116 34.36 -4.85 2.57
C ARG A 116 35.28 -3.98 3.44
N GLN A 117 35.17 -4.14 4.76
CA GLN A 117 36.02 -3.47 5.75
C GLN A 117 36.88 -4.49 6.48
N LYS A 118 38.12 -4.12 6.80
CA LYS A 118 39.02 -4.94 7.60
C LYS A 118 38.62 -4.90 9.07
N ASP A 119 39.00 -5.95 9.80
CA ASP A 119 38.91 -6.01 11.27
C ASP A 119 37.49 -5.76 11.82
N MET A 120 36.48 -6.27 11.11
CA MET A 120 35.10 -6.26 11.61
C MET A 120 34.98 -7.15 12.84
N LYS A 121 34.34 -6.63 13.89
CA LYS A 121 34.07 -7.37 15.13
C LYS A 121 32.92 -8.33 14.93
N THR A 122 32.85 -9.37 15.76
CA THR A 122 31.77 -10.37 15.79
C THR A 122 30.38 -9.73 15.72
N TRP A 123 30.07 -8.79 16.63
CA TRP A 123 28.76 -8.13 16.67
C TRP A 123 28.50 -7.20 15.47
N GLU A 124 29.54 -6.60 14.89
CA GLU A 124 29.41 -5.76 13.69
C GLU A 124 29.01 -6.60 12.47
N LEU A 125 29.54 -7.83 12.35
CA LEU A 125 29.14 -8.76 11.28
C LEU A 125 27.72 -9.27 11.48
N LEU A 126 27.40 -9.68 12.72
CA LEU A 126 26.10 -10.25 13.04
C LEU A 126 24.96 -9.26 12.81
N LEU A 127 25.15 -8.00 13.20
CA LEU A 127 24.13 -6.95 13.18
C LEU A 127 24.22 -6.01 11.98
N SER A 128 25.15 -6.26 11.06
CA SER A 128 25.26 -5.47 9.82
C SER A 128 24.00 -5.60 8.97
N GLU A 129 23.46 -4.45 8.57
CA GLU A 129 22.32 -4.33 7.67
C GLU A 129 22.77 -3.92 6.25
N SER A 130 23.96 -4.36 5.83
CA SER A 130 24.40 -4.20 4.43
C SER A 130 23.36 -4.81 3.48
N GLN A 131 23.05 -4.08 2.41
CA GLN A 131 22.00 -4.41 1.46
C GLN A 131 22.44 -5.52 0.48
N GLU A 132 21.49 -6.00 -0.34
CA GLU A 132 21.70 -7.00 -1.41
C GLU A 132 22.42 -8.28 -0.97
N ARG A 133 21.94 -8.91 0.10
CA ARG A 133 22.46 -10.20 0.60
C ARG A 133 21.35 -11.20 0.85
N MET A 134 21.64 -12.47 0.59
CA MET A 134 20.76 -13.59 0.94
C MET A 134 21.56 -14.64 1.74
N LEU A 135 20.88 -15.28 2.69
CA LEU A 135 21.34 -16.49 3.36
C LEU A 135 20.71 -17.71 2.67
N LEU A 136 21.51 -18.70 2.33
CA LEU A 136 21.09 -19.87 1.54
C LEU A 136 21.56 -21.16 2.22
N VAL A 137 20.67 -22.14 2.35
CA VAL A 137 21.04 -23.52 2.76
C VAL A 137 20.98 -24.40 1.52
N ALA A 138 22.10 -25.02 1.17
CA ALA A 138 22.18 -25.94 0.04
C ALA A 138 22.14 -27.39 0.51
N GLU A 139 21.68 -28.28 -0.36
CA GLU A 139 21.76 -29.72 -0.08
C GLU A 139 23.23 -30.16 -0.15
N LYS A 140 23.69 -30.90 0.86
CA LYS A 140 25.05 -31.43 0.93
C LYS A 140 25.40 -32.25 -0.31
N GLY A 141 26.56 -31.97 -0.91
CA GLY A 141 27.00 -32.55 -2.17
C GLY A 141 26.54 -31.80 -3.43
N LYS A 142 25.75 -30.73 -3.30
CA LYS A 142 25.34 -29.84 -4.40
C LYS A 142 25.99 -28.45 -4.33
N GLU A 143 27.03 -28.28 -3.53
CA GLU A 143 27.73 -27.01 -3.31
C GLU A 143 28.27 -26.43 -4.62
N GLU A 144 28.88 -27.26 -5.46
CA GLU A 144 29.49 -26.82 -6.72
C GLU A 144 28.43 -26.29 -7.70
N ILE A 145 27.26 -26.95 -7.77
CA ILE A 145 26.14 -26.49 -8.61
C ILE A 145 25.66 -25.12 -8.12
N VAL A 146 25.48 -24.93 -6.82
CA VAL A 146 25.08 -23.65 -6.22
C VAL A 146 26.12 -22.57 -6.51
N GLN A 147 27.40 -22.84 -6.23
CA GLN A 147 28.50 -21.89 -6.46
C GLN A 147 28.61 -21.46 -7.92
N SER A 148 28.47 -22.41 -8.86
CA SER A 148 28.59 -22.14 -10.30
C SER A 148 27.54 -21.14 -10.81
N VAL A 149 26.34 -21.11 -10.22
CA VAL A 149 25.31 -20.12 -10.57
C VAL A 149 25.76 -18.72 -10.14
N PHE A 150 26.17 -18.54 -8.89
CA PHE A 150 26.59 -17.22 -8.41
C PHE A 150 27.88 -16.73 -9.09
N GLU A 151 28.82 -17.63 -9.41
CA GLU A 151 30.02 -17.31 -10.20
C GLU A 151 29.66 -16.81 -11.61
N LYS A 152 28.71 -17.47 -12.28
CA LYS A 152 28.21 -17.03 -13.60
C LYS A 152 27.65 -15.60 -13.57
N TRP A 153 26.98 -15.23 -12.47
CA TRP A 153 26.38 -13.90 -12.29
C TRP A 153 27.34 -12.88 -11.67
N ASP A 154 28.62 -13.22 -11.49
CA ASP A 154 29.66 -12.39 -10.88
C ASP A 154 29.28 -11.91 -9.45
N LEU A 155 28.64 -12.80 -8.69
CA LEU A 155 28.20 -12.52 -7.33
C LEU A 155 29.08 -13.25 -6.31
N PRO A 156 29.51 -12.58 -5.22
CA PRO A 156 30.16 -13.25 -4.12
C PRO A 156 29.28 -14.36 -3.54
N CYS A 157 29.89 -15.51 -3.28
CA CYS A 157 29.23 -16.69 -2.73
C CYS A 157 30.23 -17.42 -1.83
N ALA A 158 29.91 -17.56 -0.54
CA ALA A 158 30.80 -18.18 0.43
C ALA A 158 30.04 -19.15 1.33
N VAL A 159 30.60 -20.34 1.53
CA VAL A 159 30.15 -21.28 2.58
C VAL A 159 30.64 -20.75 3.92
N ILE A 160 29.71 -20.31 4.75
CA ILE A 160 30.01 -19.72 6.06
C ILE A 160 29.70 -20.67 7.20
N GLY A 161 29.05 -21.81 6.97
CA GLY A 161 28.67 -22.69 8.07
C GLY A 161 27.95 -23.95 7.64
N GLU A 162 27.31 -24.59 8.62
CA GLU A 162 26.50 -25.80 8.42
C GLU A 162 25.33 -25.86 9.39
N VAL A 163 24.28 -26.59 9.01
CA VAL A 163 23.11 -26.87 9.85
C VAL A 163 23.45 -27.92 10.92
N THR A 164 23.02 -27.69 12.16
CA THR A 164 23.20 -28.60 13.32
C THR A 164 21.85 -29.07 13.87
N ASP A 165 21.85 -30.04 14.80
CA ASP A 165 20.64 -30.66 15.36
C ASP A 165 20.34 -30.28 16.82
N ASP A 166 21.10 -29.33 17.37
CA ASP A 166 21.03 -28.92 18.78
C ASP A 166 20.10 -27.71 19.02
N GLY A 167 19.55 -27.11 17.97
CA GLY A 167 18.71 -25.91 18.07
C GLY A 167 19.47 -24.63 18.45
N LEU A 168 20.80 -24.68 18.48
CA LEU A 168 21.65 -23.56 18.87
C LEU A 168 22.26 -22.87 17.65
N LEU A 169 22.31 -21.54 17.70
CA LEU A 169 23.12 -20.73 16.80
C LEU A 169 24.47 -20.53 17.46
N ASN A 170 25.50 -21.18 16.91
CA ASN A 170 26.87 -21.11 17.39
C ASN A 170 27.71 -20.30 16.40
N PHE A 171 28.17 -19.12 16.83
CA PHE A 171 28.98 -18.21 16.03
C PHE A 171 30.44 -18.27 16.44
N TYR A 172 31.31 -18.59 15.49
CA TYR A 172 32.75 -18.70 15.67
C TYR A 172 33.47 -17.56 14.97
N MET A 173 34.54 -17.05 15.59
CA MET A 173 35.49 -16.14 14.96
C MET A 173 36.90 -16.64 15.24
N HIS A 174 37.67 -16.91 14.18
CA HIS A 174 39.03 -17.45 14.28
C HIS A 174 39.10 -18.74 15.14
N GLY A 175 38.08 -19.59 15.03
CA GLY A 175 37.96 -20.83 15.78
C GLY A 175 37.50 -20.69 17.24
N ASN A 176 37.33 -19.47 17.77
CA ASN A 176 36.77 -19.24 19.10
C ASN A 176 35.26 -19.13 19.04
N LEU A 177 34.54 -19.76 19.97
CA LEU A 177 33.10 -19.60 20.12
C LEU A 177 32.80 -18.23 20.76
N GLU A 178 32.24 -17.32 19.98
CA GLU A 178 31.97 -15.94 20.39
C GLU A 178 30.56 -15.77 20.97
N ALA A 179 29.58 -16.51 20.42
CA ALA A 179 28.21 -16.51 20.89
C ALA A 179 27.53 -17.86 20.64
N SER A 180 26.67 -18.27 21.58
CA SER A 180 25.84 -19.47 21.50
C SER A 180 24.46 -19.15 22.08
N ILE A 181 23.42 -19.19 21.25
CA ILE A 181 22.07 -18.77 21.63
C ILE A 181 21.04 -19.73 20.99
N PRO A 182 19.98 -20.15 21.69
CA PRO A 182 18.91 -20.92 21.06
C PRO A 182 18.19 -20.13 19.98
N ALA A 183 18.02 -20.71 18.79
CA ALA A 183 17.37 -20.02 17.65
C ALA A 183 15.93 -19.60 17.97
N TYR A 184 15.18 -20.48 18.64
CA TYR A 184 13.77 -20.25 19.00
C TYR A 184 13.56 -19.01 19.88
N GLU A 185 14.53 -18.67 20.73
CA GLU A 185 14.41 -17.53 21.65
C GLU A 185 14.56 -16.17 20.94
N LEU A 186 15.10 -16.16 19.72
CA LEU A 186 15.41 -14.96 18.95
C LEU A 186 14.32 -14.55 17.94
N VAL A 187 13.25 -15.34 17.78
CA VAL A 187 12.21 -15.09 16.76
C VAL A 187 10.87 -14.67 17.36
N LEU A 188 10.11 -13.88 16.60
CA LEU A 188 8.75 -13.50 16.95
C LEU A 188 7.83 -14.73 17.01
N GLY A 189 7.07 -14.88 18.09
CA GLY A 189 6.23 -16.07 18.32
C GLY A 189 7.01 -17.29 18.84
N GLY A 190 8.32 -17.15 18.99
CA GLY A 190 9.16 -18.08 19.73
C GLY A 190 9.27 -17.68 21.20
N GLY A 191 10.50 -17.53 21.70
CA GLY A 191 10.78 -17.16 23.09
C GLY A 191 10.72 -15.67 23.41
N ALA A 192 10.56 -14.80 22.41
CA ALA A 192 10.43 -13.36 22.62
C ALA A 192 9.18 -13.03 23.48
N PRO A 193 9.30 -12.23 24.56
CA PRO A 193 8.17 -11.88 25.41
C PRO A 193 7.04 -11.16 24.65
N GLN A 194 5.81 -11.61 24.88
CA GLN A 194 4.61 -10.96 24.35
C GLN A 194 3.99 -10.06 25.42
N TYR A 195 3.56 -8.87 25.02
CA TYR A 195 3.00 -7.88 25.92
C TYR A 195 1.51 -7.67 25.65
N GLU A 196 0.68 -7.84 26.67
CA GLU A 196 -0.66 -7.26 26.71
C GLU A 196 -0.56 -5.86 27.30
N ARG A 197 -1.04 -4.85 26.57
CA ARG A 197 -1.00 -3.46 27.03
C ARG A 197 -2.41 -2.94 27.30
N ALA A 198 -2.54 -2.14 28.36
CA ALA A 198 -3.75 -1.39 28.61
C ALA A 198 -3.94 -0.29 27.55
N TYR A 199 -5.17 -0.09 27.12
CA TYR A 199 -5.55 0.99 26.21
C TYR A 199 -6.84 1.65 26.68
N LYS A 200 -7.08 2.89 26.26
CA LYS A 200 -8.27 3.68 26.61
C LYS A 200 -8.68 4.56 25.43
N GLU A 201 -9.96 4.93 25.38
CA GLU A 201 -10.49 5.79 24.32
C GLU A 201 -9.74 7.14 24.25
N PRO A 202 -9.36 7.62 23.06
CA PRO A 202 -8.67 8.90 22.90
C PRO A 202 -9.53 10.10 23.31
N LYS A 203 -8.94 11.05 24.04
CA LYS A 203 -9.69 12.22 24.56
C LYS A 203 -10.25 13.11 23.45
N TYR A 204 -9.60 13.14 22.29
CA TYR A 204 -10.04 13.98 21.18
C TYR A 204 -11.40 13.52 20.58
N PHE A 205 -11.87 12.31 20.90
CA PHE A 205 -13.21 11.87 20.51
C PHE A 205 -14.31 12.76 21.10
N GLU A 206 -14.08 13.36 22.27
CA GLU A 206 -15.01 14.35 22.84
C GLU A 206 -15.16 15.59 21.94
N GLN A 207 -14.12 15.95 21.18
CA GLN A 207 -14.19 17.07 20.23
C GLN A 207 -14.95 16.65 18.96
N ILE A 208 -14.71 15.43 18.48
CA ILE A 208 -15.45 14.84 17.36
C ILE A 208 -16.95 14.76 17.69
N ASN A 209 -17.32 14.34 18.90
CA ASN A 209 -18.71 14.24 19.34
C ASN A 209 -19.45 15.58 19.43
N LYS A 210 -18.73 16.71 19.42
CA LYS A 210 -19.32 18.06 19.38
C LYS A 210 -19.62 18.53 17.95
N TYR A 211 -19.18 17.78 16.94
CA TYR A 211 -19.42 18.10 15.54
C TYR A 211 -20.92 18.19 15.26
N ASN A 212 -21.33 19.28 14.61
CA ASN A 212 -22.69 19.49 14.18
C ASN A 212 -22.71 19.87 12.69
N PRO A 213 -23.16 19.00 11.78
CA PRO A 213 -23.20 19.32 10.35
C PRO A 213 -24.14 20.49 10.05
N ALA A 214 -25.15 20.74 10.88
CA ALA A 214 -26.10 21.82 10.67
C ALA A 214 -25.50 23.23 10.89
N SER A 215 -24.37 23.35 11.60
CA SER A 215 -23.70 24.64 11.78
C SER A 215 -22.82 25.05 10.61
N ILE A 216 -22.61 24.15 9.64
CA ILE A 216 -21.79 24.44 8.45
C ILE A 216 -22.65 25.20 7.44
N THR A 217 -22.13 26.32 6.96
CA THR A 217 -22.81 27.15 5.96
C THR A 217 -22.39 26.69 4.58
N VAL A 218 -23.36 26.52 3.67
CA VAL A 218 -23.08 26.19 2.27
C VAL A 218 -22.42 27.42 1.62
N PRO A 219 -21.21 27.30 1.03
CA PRO A 219 -20.56 28.41 0.36
C PRO A 219 -21.38 28.90 -0.84
N GLU A 220 -21.41 30.22 -1.05
CA GLU A 220 -22.15 30.82 -2.18
C GLU A 220 -21.54 30.41 -3.54
N ASN A 221 -20.21 30.33 -3.62
CA ASN A 221 -19.49 30.02 -4.85
C ASN A 221 -18.86 28.61 -4.79
N LEU A 222 -19.67 27.59 -5.05
CA LEU A 222 -19.21 26.19 -5.04
C LEU A 222 -18.20 25.89 -6.17
N LYS A 223 -18.22 26.64 -7.27
CA LYS A 223 -17.21 26.50 -8.33
C LYS A 223 -15.82 26.86 -7.81
N GLU A 224 -15.69 27.96 -7.08
CA GLU A 224 -14.41 28.35 -6.48
C GLU A 224 -13.94 27.31 -5.46
N ILE A 225 -14.86 26.70 -4.70
CA ILE A 225 -14.53 25.61 -3.78
C ILE A 225 -13.98 24.40 -4.54
N ALA A 226 -14.66 23.98 -5.62
CA ALA A 226 -14.19 22.91 -6.49
C ALA A 226 -12.79 23.20 -7.05
N GLU A 227 -12.53 24.44 -7.48
CA GLU A 227 -11.21 24.86 -7.96
C GLU A 227 -10.13 24.74 -6.87
N LYS A 228 -10.47 24.98 -5.60
CA LYS A 228 -9.53 24.78 -4.48
C LYS A 228 -9.27 23.30 -4.22
N ILE A 229 -10.33 22.49 -4.15
CA ILE A 229 -10.25 21.05 -3.83
C ILE A 229 -9.41 20.30 -4.86
N ILE A 230 -9.65 20.54 -6.15
CA ILE A 230 -8.96 19.81 -7.23
C ILE A 230 -7.44 20.05 -7.27
N GLN A 231 -6.98 21.12 -6.63
CA GLN A 231 -5.57 21.50 -6.52
C GLN A 231 -4.92 21.08 -5.20
N LEU A 232 -5.65 20.44 -4.28
CA LEU A 232 -5.07 19.94 -3.03
C LEU A 232 -4.07 18.82 -3.35
N PRO A 233 -2.86 18.79 -2.76
CA PRO A 233 -1.87 17.76 -3.05
C PRO A 233 -2.36 16.32 -2.86
N THR A 234 -3.27 16.07 -1.90
CA THR A 234 -3.89 14.75 -1.72
C THR A 234 -4.77 14.36 -2.90
N ILE A 235 -5.44 15.32 -3.56
CA ILE A 235 -6.31 15.09 -4.71
C ILE A 235 -5.53 15.12 -6.02
N ALA A 236 -4.79 16.21 -6.25
CA ALA A 236 -4.11 16.53 -7.49
C ALA A 236 -3.31 15.36 -8.10
N SER A 237 -3.10 15.42 -9.42
CA SER A 237 -2.40 14.40 -10.18
C SER A 237 -1.06 14.03 -9.57
N LYS A 238 -0.84 12.72 -9.36
CA LYS A 238 0.46 12.20 -8.90
C LYS A 238 1.45 11.99 -10.05
N ARG A 239 1.16 12.53 -11.25
CA ARG A 239 1.97 12.36 -12.47
C ARG A 239 3.41 12.79 -12.33
N TRP A 240 3.64 13.87 -11.59
CA TRP A 240 5.00 14.34 -11.35
C TRP A 240 5.85 13.27 -10.66
N ILE A 241 5.25 12.48 -9.75
CA ILE A 241 5.92 11.36 -9.08
C ILE A 241 6.15 10.22 -10.09
N TYR A 242 5.09 9.71 -10.71
CA TYR A 242 5.21 8.47 -11.49
C TYR A 242 5.91 8.61 -12.85
N HIS A 243 6.01 9.83 -13.42
CA HIS A 243 6.79 10.07 -14.64
C HIS A 243 8.31 9.95 -14.43
N GLN A 244 8.76 9.96 -13.18
CA GLN A 244 10.17 9.74 -12.84
C GLN A 244 10.57 8.26 -12.91
N TYR A 245 9.58 7.35 -12.94
CA TYR A 245 9.81 5.91 -13.01
C TYR A 245 9.42 5.37 -14.38
N ASP A 246 10.13 4.34 -14.82
CA ASP A 246 9.71 3.59 -16.00
C ASP A 246 8.48 2.73 -15.66
N SER A 247 7.42 2.87 -16.46
CA SER A 247 6.17 2.11 -16.31
C SER A 247 5.92 1.07 -17.41
N MET A 248 6.86 0.92 -18.35
CA MET A 248 6.69 0.13 -19.58
C MET A 248 7.73 -0.99 -19.76
N VAL A 249 8.86 -0.97 -19.07
CA VAL A 249 9.88 -2.03 -19.07
C VAL A 249 9.23 -3.32 -18.60
N GLY A 250 9.37 -4.37 -19.42
CA GLY A 250 8.68 -5.63 -19.23
C GLY A 250 7.25 -5.70 -19.78
N THR A 251 6.72 -4.62 -20.38
CA THR A 251 5.46 -4.53 -21.16
C THR A 251 4.21 -5.14 -20.53
N GLY A 252 4.15 -5.16 -19.19
CA GLY A 252 3.03 -5.75 -18.44
C GLY A 252 1.94 -4.76 -18.04
N ASN A 253 2.26 -3.50 -17.78
CA ASN A 253 1.30 -2.52 -17.28
C ASN A 253 0.33 -2.09 -18.39
N THR A 254 -0.98 -2.15 -18.11
CA THR A 254 -2.04 -1.77 -19.05
C THR A 254 -2.78 -0.49 -18.64
N SER A 255 -2.34 0.18 -17.57
CA SER A 255 -3.06 1.28 -16.94
C SER A 255 -2.54 2.65 -17.38
N THR A 256 -1.27 2.75 -17.78
CA THR A 256 -0.61 4.03 -18.15
C THR A 256 -1.41 4.84 -19.18
N ASN A 257 -1.90 4.18 -20.24
CA ASN A 257 -2.65 4.84 -21.32
C ASN A 257 -4.16 4.60 -21.25
N ALA A 258 -4.62 3.86 -20.25
CA ALA A 258 -6.02 3.47 -20.08
C ALA A 258 -6.29 3.35 -18.58
N PRO A 259 -6.42 4.49 -17.88
CA PRO A 259 -6.40 4.55 -16.42
C PRO A 259 -7.58 3.79 -15.82
N THR A 260 -7.29 3.19 -14.68
CA THR A 260 -8.14 2.27 -13.93
C THR A 260 -8.03 2.61 -12.44
N ALA A 261 -9.05 2.29 -11.64
CA ALA A 261 -9.06 2.59 -10.21
C ALA A 261 -7.94 1.87 -9.42
N ALA A 262 -7.49 0.72 -9.91
CA ALA A 262 -6.33 -0.04 -9.45
C ALA A 262 -5.43 -0.36 -10.64
N THR A 263 -4.11 -0.40 -10.45
CA THR A 263 -3.17 -0.71 -11.55
C THR A 263 -3.33 -2.16 -12.00
N VAL A 264 -3.50 -2.39 -13.31
CA VAL A 264 -3.62 -3.72 -13.91
C VAL A 264 -2.37 -4.12 -14.70
N VAL A 265 -1.72 -5.20 -14.27
CA VAL A 265 -0.53 -5.79 -14.88
C VAL A 265 -0.87 -7.14 -15.52
N LYS A 266 -0.45 -7.35 -16.77
CA LYS A 266 -0.65 -8.60 -17.51
C LYS A 266 0.21 -9.74 -16.98
N VAL A 267 -0.41 -10.92 -16.81
CA VAL A 267 0.32 -12.17 -16.57
C VAL A 267 0.73 -12.77 -17.90
N LYS A 268 2.02 -12.65 -18.26
CA LYS A 268 2.56 -13.12 -19.55
C LYS A 268 2.27 -14.61 -19.76
N GLY A 269 1.99 -14.97 -21.01
CA GLY A 269 1.64 -16.35 -21.39
C GLY A 269 0.21 -16.78 -21.03
N THR A 270 -0.60 -15.91 -20.43
CA THR A 270 -1.98 -16.20 -20.04
C THR A 270 -2.92 -15.05 -20.45
N PRO A 271 -4.26 -15.25 -20.46
CA PRO A 271 -5.21 -14.15 -20.60
C PRO A 271 -5.35 -13.29 -19.34
N LYS A 272 -4.80 -13.72 -18.20
CA LYS A 272 -5.06 -13.11 -16.90
C LYS A 272 -4.37 -11.76 -16.70
N GLY A 273 -4.96 -10.94 -15.84
CA GLY A 273 -4.36 -9.71 -15.31
C GLY A 273 -4.39 -9.70 -13.79
N ILE A 274 -3.41 -9.04 -13.16
CA ILE A 274 -3.37 -8.79 -11.72
C ILE A 274 -3.67 -7.31 -11.50
N ALA A 275 -4.70 -7.02 -10.71
CA ALA A 275 -5.01 -5.68 -10.24
C ALA A 275 -4.31 -5.43 -8.89
N ILE A 276 -3.76 -4.23 -8.70
CA ILE A 276 -2.95 -3.86 -7.54
C ILE A 276 -3.34 -2.44 -7.10
N THR A 277 -3.64 -2.28 -5.80
CA THR A 277 -3.96 -0.98 -5.21
C THR A 277 -3.37 -0.84 -3.81
N THR A 278 -3.25 0.40 -3.34
CA THR A 278 -2.87 0.74 -1.98
C THR A 278 -3.72 1.88 -1.46
N ASP A 279 -4.41 1.68 -0.34
CA ASP A 279 -5.45 2.60 0.13
C ASP A 279 -5.37 2.77 1.66
N CYS A 280 -5.50 4.03 2.12
CA CYS A 280 -5.76 4.38 3.52
C CYS A 280 -5.96 5.89 3.66
N ASN A 281 -7.13 6.30 4.11
CA ASN A 281 -7.38 7.66 4.55
C ASN A 281 -7.19 7.77 6.08
N SER A 282 -6.04 8.27 6.49
CA SER A 282 -5.67 8.36 7.92
C SER A 282 -6.57 9.31 8.73
N ARG A 283 -7.28 10.26 8.09
CA ARG A 283 -8.28 11.09 8.80
C ARG A 283 -9.49 10.27 9.23
N TYR A 284 -9.94 9.32 8.41
CA TYR A 284 -11.04 8.44 8.77
C TYR A 284 -10.65 7.53 9.92
N VAL A 285 -9.45 6.97 9.87
CA VAL A 285 -8.91 6.11 10.93
C VAL A 285 -8.67 6.91 12.21
N TYR A 286 -8.20 8.15 12.12
CA TYR A 286 -8.08 9.03 13.28
C TYR A 286 -9.45 9.29 13.91
N ALA A 287 -10.48 9.55 13.11
CA ALA A 287 -11.82 9.86 13.59
C ALA A 287 -12.56 8.66 14.20
N ASP A 288 -12.39 7.47 13.62
CA ASP A 288 -12.87 6.19 14.14
C ASP A 288 -11.93 5.07 13.66
N PRO A 289 -10.99 4.59 14.49
CA PRO A 289 -10.00 3.60 14.06
C PRO A 289 -10.62 2.28 13.58
N TYR A 290 -11.78 1.91 14.13
CA TYR A 290 -12.49 0.70 13.76
C TYR A 290 -13.10 0.84 12.36
N LYS A 291 -13.92 1.88 12.16
CA LYS A 291 -14.60 2.10 10.88
C LYS A 291 -13.65 2.58 9.79
N GLY A 292 -12.75 3.51 10.10
CA GLY A 292 -11.78 4.03 9.14
C GLY A 292 -10.89 2.93 8.56
N THR A 293 -10.49 1.94 9.37
CA THR A 293 -9.70 0.82 8.85
C THR A 293 -10.54 -0.16 8.04
N MET A 294 -11.83 -0.36 8.39
CA MET A 294 -12.74 -1.10 7.52
C MET A 294 -12.92 -0.41 6.17
N MET A 295 -13.03 0.93 6.15
CA MET A 295 -13.12 1.72 4.93
C MET A 295 -11.87 1.55 4.06
N ALA A 296 -10.66 1.56 4.64
CA ALA A 296 -9.42 1.35 3.88
C ALA A 296 -9.38 -0.01 3.17
N VAL A 297 -9.83 -1.09 3.84
CA VAL A 297 -9.96 -2.42 3.22
C VAL A 297 -11.06 -2.42 2.14
N ALA A 298 -12.19 -1.81 2.43
CA ALA A 298 -13.33 -1.71 1.51
C ALA A 298 -12.97 -0.94 0.23
N GLU A 299 -12.29 0.19 0.36
CA GLU A 299 -11.83 1.02 -0.75
C GLU A 299 -10.82 0.28 -1.62
N ALA A 300 -9.85 -0.41 -1.01
CA ALA A 300 -8.94 -1.28 -1.76
C ALA A 300 -9.69 -2.35 -2.55
N ALA A 301 -10.67 -3.02 -1.94
CA ALA A 301 -11.51 -4.01 -2.63
C ALA A 301 -12.34 -3.36 -3.75
N ARG A 302 -12.92 -2.19 -3.49
CA ARG A 302 -13.72 -1.41 -4.44
C ARG A 302 -12.89 -1.02 -5.66
N ASN A 303 -11.65 -0.57 -5.47
CA ASN A 303 -10.74 -0.20 -6.55
C ASN A 303 -10.40 -1.39 -7.45
N ILE A 304 -10.21 -2.59 -6.88
CA ILE A 304 -10.05 -3.83 -7.66
C ILE A 304 -11.33 -4.14 -8.46
N VAL A 305 -12.52 -4.06 -7.84
CA VAL A 305 -13.81 -4.34 -8.47
C VAL A 305 -14.12 -3.34 -9.60
N CYS A 306 -13.84 -2.05 -9.40
CA CYS A 306 -14.01 -1.02 -10.43
C CYS A 306 -13.16 -1.28 -11.68
N CYS A 307 -12.08 -2.07 -11.57
CA CYS A 307 -11.27 -2.50 -12.71
C CYS A 307 -11.79 -3.76 -13.40
N GLY A 308 -12.85 -4.39 -12.87
CA GLY A 308 -13.35 -5.69 -13.29
C GLY A 308 -12.59 -6.87 -12.68
N GLY A 309 -11.78 -6.63 -11.63
CA GLY A 309 -11.05 -7.67 -10.92
C GLY A 309 -11.81 -8.24 -9.72
N LYS A 310 -11.44 -9.46 -9.32
CA LYS A 310 -11.86 -10.05 -8.04
C LYS A 310 -10.79 -9.80 -6.97
N PRO A 311 -11.11 -9.16 -5.82
CA PRO A 311 -10.20 -9.08 -4.67
C PRO A 311 -9.75 -10.47 -4.20
N LEU A 312 -8.45 -10.64 -3.87
CA LEU A 312 -7.90 -11.95 -3.46
C LEU A 312 -7.17 -11.95 -2.13
N GLY A 313 -6.46 -10.88 -1.79
CA GLY A 313 -5.61 -10.88 -0.59
C GLY A 313 -5.02 -9.52 -0.30
N VAL A 314 -4.68 -9.33 0.97
CA VAL A 314 -4.20 -8.07 1.54
C VAL A 314 -2.80 -8.22 2.11
N THR A 315 -1.97 -7.21 1.93
CA THR A 315 -0.82 -6.91 2.79
C THR A 315 -1.09 -5.59 3.51
N ASN A 316 -0.63 -5.44 4.75
CA ASN A 316 -0.82 -4.19 5.49
C ASN A 316 0.51 -3.53 5.88
N CYS A 317 0.50 -2.21 6.00
CA CYS A 317 1.59 -1.44 6.58
C CYS A 317 1.00 -0.57 7.68
N LEU A 318 1.17 -1.00 8.92
CA LEU A 318 0.51 -0.46 10.10
C LEU A 318 1.41 0.59 10.75
N ASN A 319 1.12 1.87 10.57
CA ASN A 319 1.93 2.98 11.11
C ASN A 319 1.19 3.69 12.25
N PHE A 320 1.75 3.64 13.44
CA PHE A 320 1.18 4.20 14.67
C PHE A 320 2.26 4.91 15.50
N GLY A 321 1.83 5.77 16.42
CA GLY A 321 2.71 6.42 17.40
C GLY A 321 3.26 5.44 18.45
N ASN A 322 3.68 5.97 19.59
CA ASN A 322 4.29 5.18 20.65
C ASN A 322 3.25 4.22 21.32
N PRO A 323 3.50 2.89 21.35
CA PRO A 323 2.55 1.89 21.86
C PRO A 323 2.43 1.87 23.39
N TYR A 324 3.27 2.66 24.10
CA TYR A 324 3.11 2.87 25.54
C TYR A 324 2.03 3.90 25.88
N ASP A 325 1.60 4.73 24.91
CA ASP A 325 0.43 5.58 25.09
C ASP A 325 -0.86 4.74 24.96
N PRO A 326 -1.69 4.67 26.03
CA PRO A 326 -2.95 3.93 25.98
C PRO A 326 -3.95 4.41 24.90
N GLU A 327 -3.88 5.68 24.46
CA GLU A 327 -4.75 6.24 23.41
C GLU A 327 -4.27 5.79 22.01
N VAL A 328 -2.95 5.76 21.78
CA VAL A 328 -2.37 5.21 20.55
C VAL A 328 -2.60 3.70 20.46
N TYR A 329 -2.41 2.97 21.56
CA TYR A 329 -2.66 1.53 21.58
C TYR A 329 -4.15 1.21 21.38
N TYR A 330 -5.07 2.09 21.80
CA TYR A 330 -6.50 1.98 21.47
C TYR A 330 -6.73 2.04 19.96
N GLN A 331 -6.09 3.00 19.28
CA GLN A 331 -6.19 3.14 17.82
C GLN A 331 -5.70 1.88 17.12
N PHE A 332 -4.53 1.35 17.53
CA PHE A 332 -3.97 0.11 16.98
C PHE A 332 -4.94 -1.07 17.14
N VAL A 333 -5.43 -1.32 18.36
CA VAL A 333 -6.34 -2.44 18.64
C VAL A 333 -7.62 -2.34 17.80
N HIS A 334 -8.24 -1.17 17.71
CA HIS A 334 -9.48 -0.99 16.95
C HIS A 334 -9.27 -1.04 15.45
N ALA A 335 -8.14 -0.54 14.94
CA ALA A 335 -7.76 -0.69 13.55
C ALA A 335 -7.61 -2.16 13.14
N ILE A 336 -6.91 -2.97 13.95
CA ILE A 336 -6.79 -4.43 13.69
C ILE A 336 -8.15 -5.12 13.69
N LYS A 337 -9.03 -4.79 14.64
CA LYS A 337 -10.37 -5.40 14.70
C LYS A 337 -11.21 -5.03 13.47
N GLY A 338 -11.21 -3.75 13.08
CA GLY A 338 -11.92 -3.28 11.89
C GLY A 338 -11.39 -3.93 10.62
N MET A 339 -10.08 -3.92 10.41
CA MET A 339 -9.43 -4.63 9.30
C MET A 339 -9.86 -6.09 9.24
N GLY A 340 -9.82 -6.79 10.38
CA GLY A 340 -10.22 -8.20 10.46
C GLY A 340 -11.67 -8.45 10.07
N GLU A 341 -12.61 -7.56 10.44
CA GLU A 341 -14.01 -7.69 10.04
C GLU A 341 -14.20 -7.49 8.54
N ALA A 342 -13.60 -6.43 7.97
CA ALA A 342 -13.67 -6.19 6.53
C ALA A 342 -13.03 -7.31 5.72
N CYS A 343 -11.83 -7.78 6.08
CA CYS A 343 -11.16 -8.88 5.40
C CYS A 343 -11.99 -10.18 5.42
N ARG A 344 -12.69 -10.47 6.53
CA ARG A 344 -13.62 -11.62 6.60
C ARG A 344 -14.83 -11.44 5.71
N LYS A 345 -15.35 -10.21 5.57
CA LYS A 345 -16.50 -9.92 4.70
C LYS A 345 -16.16 -10.08 3.22
N PHE A 346 -15.02 -9.54 2.79
CA PHE A 346 -14.59 -9.55 1.38
C PHE A 346 -13.85 -10.83 0.98
N ASP A 347 -13.63 -11.78 1.90
CA ASP A 347 -12.83 -12.99 1.68
C ASP A 347 -11.41 -12.67 1.19
N THR A 348 -10.78 -11.66 1.79
CA THR A 348 -9.44 -11.19 1.46
C THR A 348 -8.48 -11.43 2.63
N PRO A 349 -7.85 -12.62 2.74
CA PRO A 349 -6.93 -12.91 3.82
C PRO A 349 -5.74 -11.94 3.82
N VAL A 350 -5.24 -11.64 5.03
CA VAL A 350 -3.97 -10.92 5.19
C VAL A 350 -2.83 -11.91 4.99
N THR A 351 -2.07 -11.78 3.91
CA THR A 351 -0.99 -12.72 3.53
C THR A 351 0.39 -12.27 4.00
N GLY A 352 0.51 -11.05 4.51
CA GLY A 352 1.73 -10.46 5.03
C GLY A 352 1.50 -9.03 5.50
N GLY A 353 2.52 -8.40 6.05
CA GLY A 353 2.45 -6.99 6.43
C GLY A 353 3.62 -6.52 7.28
N ASN A 354 3.51 -5.29 7.76
CA ASN A 354 4.49 -4.62 8.60
C ASN A 354 3.80 -3.84 9.73
N VAL A 355 4.45 -3.74 10.89
CA VAL A 355 4.03 -2.86 11.98
C VAL A 355 5.15 -1.91 12.32
N SER A 356 4.91 -0.62 12.13
CA SER A 356 5.76 0.48 12.53
C SER A 356 5.10 1.24 13.69
N PHE A 357 5.76 1.22 14.84
CA PHE A 357 5.39 1.99 16.02
C PHE A 357 6.36 3.17 16.19
N TYR A 358 6.11 4.05 17.16
CA TYR A 358 6.95 5.23 17.48
C TYR A 358 6.99 6.29 16.37
N ASN A 359 6.00 6.29 15.46
CA ASN A 359 5.85 7.33 14.45
C ASN A 359 5.27 8.60 15.09
N GLN A 360 6.13 9.37 15.75
CA GLN A 360 5.75 10.60 16.43
C GLN A 360 6.93 11.56 16.53
N ASN A 361 6.62 12.84 16.64
CA ASN A 361 7.57 13.91 16.92
C ASN A 361 7.13 14.66 18.20
N PRO A 362 7.83 15.73 18.62
CA PRO A 362 7.44 16.51 19.79
C PRO A 362 6.02 17.10 19.75
N ASP A 363 5.45 17.32 18.55
CA ASP A 363 4.07 17.82 18.37
C ASP A 363 3.01 16.74 18.53
N GLY A 364 3.42 15.46 18.51
CA GLY A 364 2.56 14.31 18.78
C GLY A 364 2.69 13.17 17.76
N PRO A 365 1.84 12.15 17.89
CA PRO A 365 1.83 11.02 16.97
C PRO A 365 1.24 11.40 15.62
N VAL A 366 1.71 10.71 14.57
CA VAL A 366 1.03 10.71 13.28
C VAL A 366 -0.41 10.21 13.43
N PHE A 367 -1.28 10.56 12.49
CA PHE A 367 -2.58 9.90 12.41
C PHE A 367 -2.39 8.39 12.20
N PRO A 368 -3.21 7.54 12.83
CA PRO A 368 -3.12 6.10 12.65
C PRO A 368 -3.28 5.77 11.16
N THR A 369 -2.28 5.12 10.58
CA THR A 369 -2.19 4.90 9.13
C THR A 369 -1.96 3.41 8.83
N PRO A 370 -3.01 2.58 8.94
CA PRO A 370 -3.01 1.18 8.52
C PRO A 370 -3.20 1.07 7.01
N THR A 371 -2.16 1.34 6.24
CA THR A 371 -2.20 1.26 4.77
C THR A 371 -2.47 -0.16 4.31
N ILE A 372 -3.49 -0.33 3.46
CA ILE A 372 -3.89 -1.61 2.89
C ILE A 372 -3.36 -1.70 1.47
N GLY A 373 -2.45 -2.64 1.20
CA GLY A 373 -2.12 -3.07 -0.15
C GLY A 373 -2.97 -4.27 -0.53
N MET A 374 -3.63 -4.25 -1.68
CA MET A 374 -4.49 -5.35 -2.11
C MET A 374 -4.14 -5.80 -3.52
N VAL A 375 -4.20 -7.12 -3.70
CA VAL A 375 -4.11 -7.76 -5.02
C VAL A 375 -5.43 -8.40 -5.40
N GLY A 376 -5.76 -8.30 -6.69
CA GLY A 376 -6.92 -8.94 -7.30
C GLY A 376 -6.60 -9.55 -8.65
N LEU A 377 -7.53 -10.34 -9.16
CA LEU A 377 -7.38 -11.09 -10.41
C LEU A 377 -8.46 -10.72 -11.42
N LEU A 378 -8.03 -10.48 -12.66
CA LEU A 378 -8.88 -10.53 -13.84
C LEU A 378 -8.61 -11.86 -14.55
N ASP A 379 -9.65 -12.66 -14.77
CA ASP A 379 -9.50 -13.93 -15.51
C ASP A 379 -9.14 -13.71 -16.99
N ASP A 380 -9.64 -12.61 -17.57
CA ASP A 380 -9.27 -12.12 -18.88
C ASP A 380 -9.06 -10.60 -18.81
N ILE A 381 -7.84 -10.17 -19.13
CA ILE A 381 -7.44 -8.77 -19.14
C ILE A 381 -8.24 -7.93 -20.15
N ASN A 382 -8.86 -8.54 -21.15
CA ASN A 382 -9.73 -7.84 -22.10
C ASN A 382 -11.06 -7.40 -21.48
N ASN A 383 -11.44 -7.94 -20.32
CA ASN A 383 -12.61 -7.49 -19.55
C ASN A 383 -12.29 -6.34 -18.59
N LYS A 384 -11.07 -5.80 -18.64
CA LYS A 384 -10.64 -4.68 -17.81
C LYS A 384 -11.55 -3.46 -18.02
N MET A 385 -12.06 -2.92 -16.93
CA MET A 385 -12.78 -1.64 -16.90
C MET A 385 -11.82 -0.48 -16.66
N THR A 386 -12.23 0.71 -17.08
CA THR A 386 -11.46 1.95 -16.92
C THR A 386 -12.35 3.05 -16.32
N LEU A 387 -11.73 4.02 -15.66
CA LEU A 387 -12.46 5.13 -15.05
C LEU A 387 -13.04 6.12 -16.07
N HIS A 388 -12.38 6.32 -17.21
CA HIS A 388 -12.71 7.43 -18.08
C HIS A 388 -13.97 7.21 -18.94
N PHE A 389 -14.74 8.29 -19.13
CA PHE A 389 -15.89 8.34 -20.02
C PHE A 389 -15.51 7.99 -21.46
N LYS A 390 -16.41 7.30 -22.15
CA LYS A 390 -16.16 6.74 -23.49
C LYS A 390 -16.76 7.59 -24.60
N GLU A 391 -17.98 8.08 -24.40
CA GLU A 391 -18.71 8.78 -25.45
C GLU A 391 -19.61 9.87 -24.85
N ALA A 392 -19.73 10.99 -25.56
CA ALA A 392 -20.72 12.01 -25.23
C ALA A 392 -22.15 11.44 -25.42
N GLY A 393 -23.04 11.78 -24.50
CA GLY A 393 -24.41 11.24 -24.48
C GLY A 393 -24.60 9.97 -23.64
N ASP A 394 -23.51 9.35 -23.17
CA ASP A 394 -23.61 8.30 -22.14
C ASP A 394 -24.29 8.86 -20.89
N VAL A 395 -25.14 8.05 -20.26
CA VAL A 395 -25.87 8.42 -19.05
C VAL A 395 -25.03 8.10 -17.82
N ILE A 396 -24.94 9.05 -16.90
CA ILE A 396 -24.14 8.92 -15.68
C ILE A 396 -25.05 8.54 -14.51
N PHE A 397 -24.67 7.46 -13.82
CA PHE A 397 -25.32 7.01 -12.59
C PHE A 397 -24.31 6.97 -11.44
N VAL A 398 -24.79 7.22 -10.23
CA VAL A 398 -24.10 6.89 -8.99
C VAL A 398 -24.77 5.66 -8.41
N LEU A 399 -24.04 4.56 -8.27
CA LEU A 399 -24.44 3.38 -7.50
C LEU A 399 -24.19 3.67 -6.01
N GLY A 400 -25.11 3.25 -5.15
CA GLY A 400 -25.10 3.57 -3.73
C GLY A 400 -25.92 4.83 -3.39
N GLU A 401 -25.95 5.19 -2.11
CA GLU A 401 -26.76 6.31 -1.62
C GLU A 401 -25.95 7.62 -1.55
N ILE A 402 -26.50 8.70 -2.08
CA ILE A 402 -25.96 10.04 -1.90
C ILE A 402 -26.59 10.66 -0.65
N THR A 403 -25.77 11.06 0.31
CA THR A 403 -26.22 11.59 1.60
C THR A 403 -25.67 13.00 1.85
N ASN A 404 -26.10 13.63 2.95
CA ASN A 404 -25.59 14.92 3.41
C ASN A 404 -24.23 14.82 4.13
N ASP A 405 -23.57 13.67 4.06
CA ASP A 405 -22.34 13.44 4.81
C ASP A 405 -21.12 14.10 4.15
N MET A 406 -20.40 14.88 4.95
CA MET A 406 -19.18 15.59 4.58
C MET A 406 -18.07 15.35 5.62
N ALA A 407 -18.30 14.47 6.58
CA ALA A 407 -17.42 14.29 7.72
C ALA A 407 -16.03 13.79 7.27
N SER A 408 -14.98 14.28 7.94
CA SER A 408 -13.56 14.05 7.64
C SER A 408 -13.10 14.36 6.20
N SER A 409 -13.96 14.95 5.36
CA SER A 409 -13.64 15.21 3.96
C SER A 409 -12.54 16.24 3.78
N GLN A 410 -11.85 16.21 2.64
CA GLN A 410 -10.92 17.26 2.22
C GLN A 410 -11.60 18.63 2.19
N TYR A 411 -12.85 18.68 1.75
CA TYR A 411 -13.66 19.90 1.80
C TYR A 411 -13.79 20.43 3.24
N LEU A 412 -14.15 19.56 4.18
CA LEU A 412 -14.37 19.97 5.56
C LEU A 412 -13.07 20.37 6.26
N SER A 413 -11.99 19.62 6.08
CA SER A 413 -10.71 19.90 6.72
C SER A 413 -9.96 21.06 6.06
N GLN A 414 -9.78 21.03 4.74
CA GLN A 414 -8.90 21.98 4.05
C GLN A 414 -9.61 23.28 3.68
N ILE A 415 -10.92 23.25 3.45
CA ILE A 415 -11.68 24.43 3.03
C ILE A 415 -12.44 25.05 4.21
N GLN A 416 -13.19 24.24 4.97
CA GLN A 416 -13.95 24.73 6.13
C GLN A 416 -13.11 24.80 7.41
N GLN A 417 -11.87 24.28 7.42
CA GLN A 417 -10.96 24.30 8.57
C GLN A 417 -11.52 23.57 9.81
N ILE A 418 -12.33 22.53 9.58
CA ILE A 418 -12.92 21.68 10.61
C ILE A 418 -12.18 20.34 10.61
N ASN A 419 -11.25 20.19 11.56
CA ASN A 419 -10.37 19.01 11.65
C ASN A 419 -10.89 17.91 12.58
N HIS A 420 -11.92 18.20 13.39
CA HIS A 420 -12.58 17.22 14.26
C HIS A 420 -14.03 17.02 13.82
N SER A 421 -14.26 15.93 13.09
CA SER A 421 -15.57 15.45 12.70
C SER A 421 -15.55 13.91 12.68
N PRO A 422 -16.71 13.24 12.74
CA PRO A 422 -16.77 11.78 12.70
C PRO A 422 -16.15 11.22 11.42
N ALA A 423 -15.76 9.95 11.43
CA ALA A 423 -15.51 9.26 10.17
C ALA A 423 -16.80 9.26 9.32
N PRO A 424 -16.70 9.23 7.97
CA PRO A 424 -17.87 9.17 7.10
C PRO A 424 -18.80 8.02 7.49
N HIS A 425 -20.07 8.14 7.13
CA HIS A 425 -21.02 7.07 7.21
C HIS A 425 -20.52 5.89 6.37
N PHE A 426 -20.49 4.72 7.01
CA PHE A 426 -20.07 3.49 6.39
C PHE A 426 -20.78 2.30 7.03
N ASN A 427 -21.31 1.44 6.18
CA ASN A 427 -21.89 0.17 6.54
C ASN A 427 -21.26 -0.90 5.63
N LEU A 428 -20.57 -1.84 6.27
CA LEU A 428 -19.82 -2.89 5.58
C LEU A 428 -20.72 -3.80 4.71
N ASN A 429 -21.99 -3.98 5.08
CA ASN A 429 -22.91 -4.78 4.26
C ASN A 429 -23.36 -4.02 3.00
N ASP A 430 -23.58 -2.72 3.11
CA ASP A 430 -23.99 -1.88 1.98
C ASP A 430 -22.84 -1.76 0.98
N GLU A 431 -21.61 -1.60 1.47
CA GLU A 431 -20.38 -1.64 0.65
C GLU A 431 -20.22 -2.99 -0.07
N PHE A 432 -20.38 -4.10 0.65
CA PHE A 432 -20.27 -5.42 0.03
C PHE A 432 -21.32 -5.62 -1.06
N ALA A 433 -22.56 -5.21 -0.81
CA ALA A 433 -23.65 -5.29 -1.79
C ALA A 433 -23.37 -4.41 -3.02
N LEU A 434 -22.78 -3.22 -2.83
CA LEU A 434 -22.34 -2.34 -3.92
C LEU A 434 -21.28 -3.01 -4.80
N GLN A 435 -20.26 -3.62 -4.21
CA GLN A 435 -19.20 -4.28 -4.96
C GLN A 435 -19.73 -5.49 -5.73
N GLU A 436 -20.59 -6.31 -5.11
CA GLU A 436 -21.25 -7.44 -5.79
C GLU A 436 -22.12 -6.97 -6.97
N LYS A 437 -22.94 -5.93 -6.77
CA LYS A 437 -23.77 -5.35 -7.84
C LYS A 437 -22.92 -4.78 -8.97
N THR A 438 -21.80 -4.14 -8.65
CA THR A 438 -20.87 -3.59 -9.65
C THR A 438 -20.24 -4.71 -10.47
N THR A 439 -19.76 -5.77 -9.83
CA THR A 439 -19.25 -6.97 -10.52
C THR A 439 -20.31 -7.57 -11.46
N GLU A 440 -21.56 -7.67 -11.03
CA GLU A 440 -22.67 -8.16 -11.85
C GLU A 440 -22.90 -7.29 -13.09
N LEU A 441 -22.91 -5.96 -12.94
CA LEU A 441 -23.11 -5.01 -14.03
C LEU A 441 -21.97 -5.06 -15.06
N ILE A 442 -20.73 -5.20 -14.59
CA ILE A 442 -19.53 -5.37 -15.44
C ILE A 442 -19.62 -6.69 -16.21
N ALA A 443 -19.92 -7.80 -15.53
CA ALA A 443 -20.00 -9.13 -16.15
C ALA A 443 -21.06 -9.19 -17.26
N ASN A 444 -22.17 -8.46 -17.10
CA ASN A 444 -23.25 -8.36 -18.09
C ASN A 444 -22.99 -7.28 -19.17
N LYS A 445 -21.84 -6.59 -19.14
CA LYS A 445 -21.45 -5.54 -20.11
C LYS A 445 -22.44 -4.39 -20.19
N LEU A 446 -23.04 -4.01 -19.06
CA LEU A 446 -24.05 -2.96 -18.99
C LEU A 446 -23.46 -1.56 -18.70
N VAL A 447 -22.17 -1.48 -18.40
CA VAL A 447 -21.45 -0.24 -18.06
C VAL A 447 -20.26 -0.03 -19.00
N ARG A 448 -19.93 1.23 -19.28
CA ARG A 448 -18.85 1.65 -20.18
C ARG A 448 -17.62 2.17 -19.44
N SER A 449 -17.82 2.82 -18.30
CA SER A 449 -16.77 3.23 -17.38
C SER A 449 -17.24 3.05 -15.94
N VAL A 450 -16.28 2.84 -15.03
CA VAL A 450 -16.54 2.59 -13.60
C VAL A 450 -15.43 3.30 -12.80
N GLN A 451 -15.82 4.17 -11.88
CA GLN A 451 -14.91 4.95 -11.02
C GLN A 451 -15.50 4.99 -9.62
N ASP A 452 -14.70 4.78 -8.58
CA ASP A 452 -15.20 4.92 -7.22
C ASP A 452 -15.35 6.40 -6.83
N VAL A 453 -16.06 6.68 -5.74
CA VAL A 453 -16.16 8.03 -5.17
C VAL A 453 -15.45 8.05 -3.82
N SER A 454 -14.26 8.63 -3.79
CA SER A 454 -13.34 8.69 -2.66
C SER A 454 -13.05 10.15 -2.28
N GLU A 455 -11.78 10.52 -2.06
CA GLU A 455 -11.40 11.87 -1.67
C GLU A 455 -11.81 12.94 -2.69
N GLY A 456 -12.28 14.09 -2.20
CA GLY A 456 -12.79 15.18 -3.02
C GLY A 456 -14.23 14.99 -3.49
N GLY A 457 -14.78 13.79 -3.33
CA GLY A 457 -16.18 13.48 -3.56
C GLY A 457 -16.58 13.43 -5.04
N LEU A 458 -17.89 13.45 -5.28
CA LEU A 458 -18.50 13.19 -6.59
C LEU A 458 -17.95 14.09 -7.70
N PHE A 459 -17.76 15.38 -7.43
CA PHE A 459 -17.29 16.31 -8.45
C PHE A 459 -15.88 15.95 -8.96
N ILE A 460 -14.97 15.59 -8.04
CA ILE A 460 -13.59 15.24 -8.40
C ILE A 460 -13.57 13.93 -9.20
N SER A 461 -14.28 12.90 -8.75
CA SER A 461 -14.38 11.62 -9.46
C SER A 461 -14.99 11.77 -10.87
N LEU A 462 -15.93 12.69 -11.07
CA LEU A 462 -16.46 13.04 -12.40
C LEU A 462 -15.43 13.75 -13.28
N CYS A 463 -14.63 14.67 -12.70
CA CYS A 463 -13.53 15.31 -13.40
C CYS A 463 -12.49 14.29 -13.85
N GLU A 464 -12.04 13.40 -12.96
CA GLU A 464 -11.11 12.32 -13.27
C GLU A 464 -11.61 11.43 -14.41
N SER A 465 -12.90 11.09 -14.37
CA SER A 465 -13.56 10.33 -15.44
C SER A 465 -13.55 11.08 -16.78
N GLY A 466 -13.51 12.40 -16.79
CA GLY A 466 -13.48 13.22 -18.00
C GLY A 466 -12.09 13.42 -18.62
N PHE A 467 -11.02 13.32 -17.84
CA PHE A 467 -9.69 13.82 -18.25
C PHE A 467 -9.04 13.07 -19.42
N THR A 468 -9.18 11.74 -19.51
CA THR A 468 -8.46 10.95 -20.52
C THR A 468 -8.91 11.27 -21.94
N ASN A 469 -10.22 11.35 -22.15
CA ASN A 469 -10.83 11.57 -23.47
C ASN A 469 -11.34 13.01 -23.66
N GLU A 470 -11.05 13.91 -22.71
CA GLU A 470 -11.47 15.31 -22.74
C GLU A 470 -12.98 15.47 -22.89
N LEU A 471 -13.73 14.56 -22.24
CA LEU A 471 -15.18 14.59 -22.16
C LEU A 471 -15.62 15.28 -20.87
N GLY A 472 -16.63 16.13 -20.97
CA GLY A 472 -17.21 16.80 -19.82
C GLY A 472 -18.41 16.04 -19.26
N PHE A 473 -19.14 16.69 -18.36
CA PHE A 473 -20.36 16.14 -17.78
C PHE A 473 -21.36 17.24 -17.46
N SER A 474 -22.64 16.91 -17.57
CA SER A 474 -23.74 17.78 -17.19
C SER A 474 -24.61 17.04 -16.18
N ILE A 475 -24.53 17.44 -14.91
CA ILE A 475 -25.27 16.80 -13.81
C ILE A 475 -26.31 17.72 -13.20
N SER A 476 -27.33 17.12 -12.60
CA SER A 476 -28.33 17.78 -11.75
C SER A 476 -28.17 17.27 -10.32
N THR A 477 -28.11 18.19 -9.38
CA THR A 477 -27.98 17.89 -7.96
C THR A 477 -29.33 17.54 -7.36
N ASN A 478 -29.32 16.69 -6.33
CA ASN A 478 -30.52 16.29 -5.63
C ASN A 478 -30.93 17.36 -4.60
N TYR A 479 -32.11 17.98 -4.78
CA TYR A 479 -32.59 19.05 -3.90
C TYR A 479 -32.82 18.62 -2.43
N ALA A 480 -32.93 17.32 -2.15
CA ALA A 480 -33.02 16.79 -0.80
C ALA A 480 -31.66 16.75 -0.08
N ILE A 481 -30.57 16.87 -0.84
CA ILE A 481 -29.19 16.87 -0.36
C ILE A 481 -28.62 18.28 -0.51
N ARG A 482 -27.84 18.70 0.48
CA ARG A 482 -27.13 19.97 0.46
C ARG A 482 -26.10 19.93 -0.67
N LYS A 483 -26.03 21.00 -1.45
CA LYS A 483 -25.27 21.01 -2.71
C LYS A 483 -23.76 20.82 -2.51
N ASP A 484 -23.20 21.36 -1.43
CA ASP A 484 -21.80 21.13 -1.01
C ASP A 484 -21.54 19.67 -0.65
N ALA A 485 -22.43 19.03 0.10
CA ALA A 485 -22.34 17.61 0.44
C ALA A 485 -22.49 16.71 -0.80
N PHE A 486 -23.42 17.03 -1.68
CA PHE A 486 -23.63 16.30 -2.92
C PHE A 486 -22.37 16.29 -3.81
N LEU A 487 -21.70 17.44 -3.92
CA LEU A 487 -20.53 17.61 -4.81
C LEU A 487 -19.22 17.15 -4.17
N PHE A 488 -19.01 17.45 -2.88
CA PHE A 488 -17.71 17.33 -2.22
C PHE A 488 -17.70 16.41 -1.00
N GLY A 489 -18.86 15.84 -0.63
CA GLY A 489 -18.94 14.85 0.44
C GLY A 489 -18.20 13.57 0.05
N GLU A 490 -17.45 13.01 1.00
CA GLU A 490 -16.64 11.79 0.85
C GLU A 490 -17.31 10.58 1.52
N GLY A 491 -18.65 10.59 1.56
CA GLY A 491 -19.46 9.45 2.01
C GLY A 491 -19.09 8.17 1.25
N GLN A 492 -19.00 7.06 1.97
CA GLN A 492 -18.49 5.80 1.45
C GLN A 492 -19.57 5.03 0.67
N SER A 493 -19.17 3.92 0.04
CA SER A 493 -20.09 3.03 -0.70
C SER A 493 -20.77 3.70 -1.88
N ARG A 494 -19.98 4.39 -2.70
CA ARG A 494 -20.45 5.02 -3.94
C ARG A 494 -19.51 4.74 -5.11
N ILE A 495 -20.10 4.46 -6.28
CA ILE A 495 -19.38 4.23 -7.55
C ILE A 495 -20.11 4.98 -8.66
N ILE A 496 -19.38 5.72 -9.49
CA ILE A 496 -19.86 6.32 -10.72
C ILE A 496 -19.76 5.31 -11.85
N VAL A 497 -20.83 5.17 -12.63
CA VAL A 497 -20.82 4.42 -13.87
C VAL A 497 -21.37 5.26 -15.02
N SER A 498 -20.78 5.10 -16.20
CA SER A 498 -21.38 5.57 -17.45
C SER A 498 -22.03 4.41 -18.20
N VAL A 499 -23.22 4.67 -18.77
CA VAL A 499 -24.05 3.67 -19.43
C VAL A 499 -24.43 4.18 -20.81
N ASN A 500 -24.27 3.34 -21.84
CA ASN A 500 -24.78 3.65 -23.17
C ASN A 500 -26.29 3.90 -23.08
N ILE A 501 -26.78 4.98 -23.69
CA ILE A 501 -28.21 5.32 -23.72
C ILE A 501 -29.12 4.15 -24.15
N ASP A 502 -28.66 3.30 -25.07
CA ASP A 502 -29.40 2.14 -25.56
C ASP A 502 -29.52 1.01 -24.53
N LEU A 503 -28.57 0.94 -23.58
CA LEU A 503 -28.51 -0.09 -22.54
C LEU A 503 -29.14 0.37 -21.20
N VAL A 504 -29.55 1.63 -21.08
CA VAL A 504 -30.08 2.18 -19.81
C VAL A 504 -31.25 1.36 -19.27
N LYS A 505 -32.17 0.90 -20.13
CA LYS A 505 -33.32 0.10 -19.69
C LYS A 505 -32.90 -1.26 -19.12
N ASP A 506 -31.92 -1.90 -19.74
CA ASP A 506 -31.40 -3.20 -19.27
C ASP A 506 -30.56 -3.02 -17.99
N PHE A 507 -29.80 -1.94 -17.90
CA PHE A 507 -29.09 -1.52 -16.69
C PHE A 507 -30.06 -1.29 -15.52
N GLU A 508 -31.08 -0.44 -15.69
CA GLU A 508 -32.07 -0.15 -14.65
C GLU A 508 -32.83 -1.41 -14.19
N LYS A 509 -33.11 -2.32 -15.13
CA LYS A 509 -33.69 -3.62 -14.81
C LYS A 509 -32.74 -4.48 -13.97
N MET A 510 -31.44 -4.48 -14.27
CA MET A 510 -30.42 -5.25 -13.55
C MET A 510 -30.15 -4.71 -12.14
N LEU A 511 -30.34 -3.41 -11.92
CA LEU A 511 -30.28 -2.83 -10.58
C LEU A 511 -31.29 -3.49 -9.64
N ASN A 512 -32.49 -3.82 -10.13
CA ASN A 512 -33.52 -4.57 -9.38
C ASN A 512 -33.79 -3.98 -7.98
N GLY A 513 -33.92 -2.66 -7.89
CA GLY A 513 -34.15 -1.94 -6.62
C GLY A 513 -32.89 -1.66 -5.80
N PHE A 514 -31.70 -2.04 -6.28
CA PHE A 514 -30.43 -1.57 -5.70
C PHE A 514 -30.35 -0.03 -5.78
N PRO A 515 -29.89 0.67 -4.73
CA PRO A 515 -29.78 2.13 -4.73
C PRO A 515 -28.88 2.61 -5.87
N ALA A 516 -29.45 3.40 -6.78
CA ALA A 516 -28.70 4.12 -7.79
C ALA A 516 -29.45 5.39 -8.19
N GLU A 517 -28.71 6.48 -8.40
CA GLU A 517 -29.25 7.76 -8.83
C GLU A 517 -28.71 8.12 -10.21
N LYS A 518 -29.62 8.41 -11.16
CA LYS A 518 -29.25 9.02 -12.44
C LYS A 518 -28.94 10.49 -12.20
N ILE A 519 -27.67 10.88 -12.34
CA ILE A 519 -27.24 12.25 -12.01
C ILE A 519 -27.06 13.13 -13.25
N GLY A 520 -26.86 12.56 -14.44
CA GLY A 520 -26.57 13.38 -15.61
C GLY A 520 -26.19 12.63 -16.87
N ILE A 521 -25.49 13.34 -17.75
CA ILE A 521 -24.95 12.81 -19.02
C ILE A 521 -23.51 13.27 -19.24
N VAL A 522 -22.76 12.49 -19.98
CA VAL A 522 -21.44 12.86 -20.51
C VAL A 522 -21.63 13.89 -21.63
N THR A 523 -20.83 14.94 -21.64
CA THR A 523 -20.83 15.98 -22.68
C THR A 523 -19.58 15.88 -23.55
N SER A 524 -19.52 16.65 -24.63
CA SER A 524 -18.33 16.72 -25.50
C SER A 524 -17.16 17.53 -24.91
N GLY A 525 -17.26 18.01 -23.66
CA GLY A 525 -16.17 18.75 -23.00
C GLY A 525 -16.65 19.74 -21.93
N GLU A 526 -17.90 20.20 -22.00
CA GLU A 526 -18.46 21.16 -21.05
C GLU A 526 -18.71 20.52 -19.67
N VAL A 527 -18.32 21.20 -18.60
CA VAL A 527 -18.68 20.85 -17.22
C VAL A 527 -19.87 21.72 -16.79
N LYS A 528 -21.01 21.11 -16.49
CA LYS A 528 -22.24 21.79 -16.09
C LYS A 528 -22.84 21.19 -14.82
N ILE A 529 -23.18 22.05 -13.86
CA ILE A 529 -23.85 21.67 -12.60
C ILE A 529 -25.17 22.43 -12.51
N ASP A 530 -26.30 21.72 -12.49
CA ASP A 530 -27.65 22.33 -12.50
C ASP A 530 -27.89 23.28 -13.67
N GLY A 531 -27.22 23.05 -14.80
CA GLY A 531 -27.25 23.91 -15.98
C GLY A 531 -26.25 25.06 -15.97
N ASP A 532 -25.60 25.36 -14.83
CA ASP A 532 -24.56 26.38 -14.75
C ASP A 532 -23.26 25.90 -15.41
N TYR A 533 -22.70 26.71 -16.30
CA TYR A 533 -21.47 26.40 -17.00
C TYR A 533 -20.23 26.67 -16.12
N TRP A 534 -19.50 25.61 -15.79
CA TRP A 534 -18.32 25.66 -14.93
C TRP A 534 -17.00 25.67 -15.71
N GLY A 535 -17.05 25.69 -17.04
CA GLY A 535 -15.87 25.65 -17.91
C GLY A 535 -15.77 24.34 -18.70
N ASN A 536 -14.73 24.21 -19.51
CA ASN A 536 -14.41 22.95 -20.17
C ASN A 536 -13.54 22.07 -19.26
N ILE A 537 -13.64 20.76 -19.44
CA ILE A 537 -12.91 19.75 -18.67
C ILE A 537 -11.39 19.94 -18.74
N GLU A 538 -10.85 20.46 -19.84
CA GLU A 538 -9.43 20.76 -20.01
C GLU A 538 -8.89 21.75 -18.96
N ILE A 539 -9.69 22.76 -18.58
CA ILE A 539 -9.29 23.73 -17.55
C ILE A 539 -9.16 23.06 -16.18
N TRP A 540 -10.06 22.12 -15.89
CA TRP A 540 -10.02 21.32 -14.67
C TRP A 540 -8.85 20.34 -14.68
N LYS A 541 -8.58 19.71 -15.83
CA LYS A 541 -7.43 18.84 -16.05
C LYS A 541 -6.14 19.59 -15.81
N GLU A 542 -5.95 20.78 -16.38
CA GLU A 542 -4.75 21.60 -16.18
C GLU A 542 -4.51 21.94 -14.71
N LYS A 543 -5.57 22.37 -13.98
CA LYS A 543 -5.49 22.64 -12.54
C LYS A 543 -5.10 21.38 -11.74
N TYR A 544 -5.71 20.24 -12.06
CA TYR A 544 -5.43 18.95 -11.42
C TYR A 544 -3.99 18.48 -11.66
N ASP A 545 -3.54 18.58 -12.91
CA ASP A 545 -2.27 18.03 -13.38
C ASP A 545 -1.05 18.82 -12.92
N THR A 546 -1.17 20.15 -12.85
CA THR A 546 -0.04 21.03 -12.52
C THR A 546 0.06 21.38 -11.04
N ALA A 547 -0.97 21.08 -10.24
CA ALA A 547 -1.03 21.52 -8.84
C ALA A 547 0.13 21.00 -7.98
N LEU A 548 0.49 19.71 -8.10
CA LEU A 548 1.59 19.13 -7.31
C LEU A 548 2.96 19.70 -7.71
N GLU A 549 3.20 19.86 -9.02
CA GLU A 549 4.41 20.48 -9.58
C GLU A 549 4.59 21.90 -9.04
N ASN A 550 3.51 22.70 -9.12
CA ASN A 550 3.48 24.07 -8.63
C ASN A 550 3.65 24.17 -7.11
N TYR A 551 3.14 23.18 -6.36
CA TYR A 551 3.30 23.10 -4.91
C TYR A 551 4.79 22.89 -4.54
N LEU A 552 5.43 21.89 -5.14
CA LEU A 552 6.83 21.54 -4.85
C LEU A 552 7.81 22.66 -5.26
N SER A 553 7.61 23.28 -6.43
CA SER A 553 8.47 24.40 -6.85
C SER A 553 8.39 25.61 -5.91
N LYS A 554 7.27 25.82 -5.22
CA LYS A 554 7.14 26.89 -4.20
C LYS A 554 7.89 26.55 -2.92
N GLU A 555 7.87 25.29 -2.49
CA GLU A 555 8.64 24.84 -1.32
C GLU A 555 10.14 24.96 -1.58
N GLU A 556 10.62 24.56 -2.76
CA GLU A 556 12.03 24.73 -3.15
C GLU A 556 12.47 26.19 -3.13
N ALA A 557 11.64 27.10 -3.66
CA ALA A 557 11.92 28.53 -3.63
C ALA A 557 11.92 29.10 -2.19
N GLY A 558 11.00 28.63 -1.34
CA GLY A 558 10.94 29.02 0.07
C GLY A 558 12.14 28.51 0.88
N ALA A 559 12.55 27.26 0.67
CA ALA A 559 13.73 26.68 1.29
C ALA A 559 15.01 27.41 0.85
N ALA A 560 15.16 27.70 -0.45
CA ALA A 560 16.29 28.48 -0.97
C ALA A 560 16.38 29.89 -0.35
N LEU A 561 15.25 30.56 -0.17
CA LEU A 561 15.18 31.88 0.48
C LEU A 561 15.47 31.82 1.99
N SER A 562 15.15 30.71 2.67
CA SER A 562 15.47 30.51 4.09
C SER A 562 16.93 30.09 4.34
N SER A 563 17.62 29.61 3.29
CA SER A 563 19.02 29.19 3.33
C SER A 563 20.02 30.30 2.94
N LEU A 564 19.51 31.45 2.50
CA LEU A 564 20.25 32.69 2.21
C LEU A 564 20.13 33.66 3.39
#